data_AF-A0A0C2FE44-F1
#
_entry.id   AF-A0A0C2FE44-F1
#
_cell.length_a   1.000
_cell.length_b   1.000
_cell.length_c   1.000
_cell.angle_alpha   90.00
_cell.angle_beta   90.00
_cell.angle_gamma   90.00
#
_symmetry.space_group_name_H-M   'P 1'
#
loop_
_entity.id
_entity.type
_entity.pdbx_description
1 polymer ?
#
loop_
_entity_poly.entity_id
_entity_poly.type
_entity_poly.pdbx_seq_one_letter_code
_entity_poly.pdbx_strand_id
1 'polypeptide(L)' 'MNWNGDFYDLEKKLNKSRDPVLDQLGGRCSGLIKVAPNNADLFISQVTMSGFQNMLRVLKLYKFGYGESVSESSNDFSST' A
#
# COMPACT_ATOMS: atom_id res chain seq x y z
N MET A 1 -2.44 -5.71 11.39
CA MET A 1 -1.28 -5.13 12.11
C MET A 1 -0.80 -3.94 11.28
N ASN A 2 -0.55 -2.77 11.88
CA ASN A 2 -0.30 -1.53 11.13
C ASN A 2 1.18 -1.10 11.09
N TRP A 3 2.03 -1.68 11.94
CA TRP A 3 3.41 -1.21 12.14
C TRP A 3 4.46 -1.99 11.35
N ASN A 4 4.03 -2.96 10.54
CA ASN A 4 4.94 -3.84 9.80
C ASN A 4 5.81 -3.06 8.78
N GLY A 5 5.31 -1.94 8.26
CA GLY A 5 6.08 -1.04 7.40
C GLY A 5 7.17 -0.30 8.18
N ASP A 6 6.80 0.31 9.30
CA ASP A 6 7.71 1.12 10.13
C ASP A 6 8.87 0.32 10.70
N PHE A 7 8.65 -0.99 10.96
CA PHE A 7 9.72 -1.86 11.42
C PHE A 7 10.87 -2.01 10.42
N TYR A 8 10.62 -1.95 9.10
CA TYR A 8 11.71 -1.99 8.11
C TYR A 8 12.68 -0.80 8.27
N ASP A 9 12.15 0.39 8.55
CA ASP A 9 12.95 1.60 8.76
C ASP A 9 13.60 1.63 10.14
N LEU A 10 12.87 1.21 11.18
CA LEU A 10 13.37 1.19 12.55
C LEU A 10 14.49 0.16 12.75
N GLU A 11 14.40 -1.02 12.14
CA GLU A 11 15.47 -2.03 12.21
C GLU A 11 16.79 -1.53 11.63
N LYS A 12 16.71 -0.74 10.56
CA LYS A 12 17.88 -0.08 9.96
C LYS A 12 18.47 0.99 10.90
N LYS A 13 17.63 1.77 11.57
CA LYS A 13 18.08 2.83 12.51
C LYS A 13 18.62 2.27 13.83
N LEU A 14 18.11 1.13 14.30
CA LEU A 14 18.47 0.52 15.58
C LEU A 14 19.63 -0.49 15.47
N ASN A 15 20.36 -0.53 14.35
CA ASN A 15 21.51 -1.42 14.12
C ASN A 15 21.23 -2.89 14.42
N LYS A 16 20.03 -3.37 14.07
CA LYS A 16 19.70 -4.79 14.20
C LYS A 16 20.58 -5.62 13.26
N SER A 17 21.04 -6.79 13.72
CA SER A 17 21.76 -7.75 12.87
C SER A 17 20.89 -8.08 11.65
N ARG A 18 21.42 -7.83 10.45
CA ARG A 18 20.70 -8.00 9.19
C ARG A 18 20.68 -9.48 8.84
N ASP A 19 19.49 -10.05 8.72
CA ASP A 19 19.32 -11.36 8.10
C ASP A 19 19.38 -11.17 6.57
N PRO A 20 20.34 -11.79 5.85
CA PRO A 20 20.47 -11.66 4.41
C PRO A 20 19.22 -12.16 3.66
N VAL A 21 18.41 -13.04 4.24
CA VAL A 21 17.15 -13.45 3.57
C VAL A 21 16.14 -12.29 3.56
N LEU A 22 16.06 -11.49 4.63
CA LEU A 22 15.10 -10.40 4.77
C LEU A 22 15.50 -9.13 4.01
N ASP A 23 16.79 -8.83 3.91
CA ASP A 23 17.28 -7.66 3.18
C ASP A 23 17.07 -7.82 1.66
N GLN A 24 16.96 -9.05 1.17
CA GLN A 24 16.93 -9.41 -0.24
C GLN A 24 15.49 -9.56 -0.75
N LEU A 25 14.62 -10.11 0.11
CA LEU A 25 13.18 -10.29 -0.12
C LEU A 25 12.31 -9.22 0.56
N GLY A 26 12.91 -8.15 1.11
CA GLY A 26 12.21 -7.08 1.80
C GLY A 26 11.03 -6.53 1.00
N GLY A 27 9.98 -6.10 1.68
CA GLY A 27 8.71 -5.71 1.05
C GLY A 27 8.89 -4.60 0.01
N ARG A 28 8.80 -4.95 -1.28
CA ARG A 28 8.83 -3.98 -2.39
C ARG A 28 7.45 -3.84 -2.97
N CYS A 29 7.23 -2.77 -3.72
CA CYS A 29 6.04 -2.66 -4.54
C CYS A 29 6.37 -2.02 -5.89
N SER A 30 5.59 -2.37 -6.89
CA SER A 30 5.65 -1.77 -8.22
C SER A 30 4.30 -1.12 -8.52
N GLY A 31 4.32 0.09 -9.05
CA GLY A 31 3.13 0.80 -9.50
C GLY A 31 3.27 1.27 -10.94
N LEU A 32 2.17 1.32 -11.67
CA LEU A 32 2.11 1.87 -13.03
C LEU A 32 0.95 2.84 -13.14
N ILE A 33 1.24 4.04 -13.60
CA ILE A 33 0.25 5.07 -13.94
C ILE A 33 0.35 5.28 -15.45
N LYS A 34 -0.74 5.07 -16.17
CA LYS A 34 -0.78 5.20 -17.62
C LYS A 34 -2.03 5.94 -18.08
N VAL A 35 -1.82 7.04 -18.80
CA VAL A 35 -2.87 7.77 -19.50
C VAL A 35 -3.19 7.06 -20.82
N ALA A 36 -4.47 6.90 -21.13
CA ALA A 36 -4.91 6.33 -22.39
C ALA A 36 -4.60 7.27 -23.56
N PRO A 37 -4.54 6.76 -24.81
CA PRO A 37 -4.41 7.61 -25.98
C PRO A 37 -5.50 8.70 -25.99
N ASN A 38 -5.13 9.91 -26.39
CA ASN A 38 -6.01 11.08 -26.41
C ASN A 38 -6.61 11.46 -25.04
N ASN A 39 -5.95 11.10 -23.94
CA ASN A 39 -6.38 11.41 -22.57
C ASN A 39 -7.79 10.89 -22.24
N ALA A 40 -8.22 9.82 -22.91
CA ALA A 40 -9.56 9.28 -22.74
C ALA A 40 -9.79 8.62 -21.36
N ASP A 41 -8.72 8.16 -20.70
CA ASP A 41 -8.79 7.45 -19.43
C ASP A 41 -7.44 7.49 -18.68
N LEU A 42 -7.45 7.14 -17.39
CA LEU A 42 -6.30 7.03 -16.50
C LEU A 42 -6.27 5.66 -15.82
N PHE A 43 -5.32 4.81 -16.22
CA PHE A 43 -5.08 3.52 -15.60
C PHE A 43 -4.07 3.62 -14.46
N ILE A 44 -4.43 3.08 -13.29
CA ILE A 44 -3.57 3.00 -12.12
C ILE A 44 -3.51 1.54 -11.69
N SER A 45 -2.31 0.98 -11.57
CA SER A 45 -2.11 -0.36 -11.05
C SER A 45 -0.97 -0.42 -10.03
N GLN A 46 -1.09 -1.36 -9.09
CA GLN A 46 -0.11 -1.58 -8.03
C GLN A 46 0.04 -3.09 -7.79
N VAL A 47 1.27 -3.51 -7.55
CA VAL A 47 1.65 -4.88 -7.22
C VAL A 47 2.51 -4.84 -5.96
N THR A 48 1.98 -5.39 -4.87
CA THR A 48 2.71 -5.52 -3.60
C THR A 48 3.52 -6.83 -3.61
N MET A 49 4.82 -6.72 -3.36
CA MET A 49 5.72 -7.85 -3.13
C MET A 49 5.96 -7.96 -1.62
N SER A 50 5.49 -9.04 -1.01
CA SER A 50 5.67 -9.32 0.41
C SER A 50 5.97 -10.81 0.60
N GLY A 51 6.50 -11.18 1.77
CA GLY A 51 6.71 -12.59 2.09
C GLY A 51 5.40 -13.39 1.97
N PHE A 52 5.49 -14.63 1.48
CA PHE A 52 4.32 -15.48 1.19
C PHE A 52 3.40 -15.69 2.39
N GLN A 53 3.92 -15.59 3.61
CA GLN A 53 3.13 -15.62 4.84
C GLN A 53 2.07 -14.51 4.94
N ASN A 54 2.20 -13.42 4.17
CA ASN A 54 1.25 -12.30 4.14
C ASN A 54 0.22 -12.41 3.00
N MET A 55 0.13 -13.55 2.30
CA MET A 55 -0.74 -13.70 1.13
C MET A 55 -2.22 -13.96 1.47
N LEU A 56 -2.59 -14.03 2.76
CA LEU A 56 -4.00 -14.04 3.15
C LEU A 56 -4.58 -12.62 2.95
N ARG A 57 -5.36 -12.45 1.87
CA ARG A 57 -5.88 -11.14 1.43
C ARG A 57 -7.35 -10.94 1.80
N VAL A 58 -7.69 -9.72 2.21
CA VAL A 58 -9.08 -9.27 2.41
C VAL A 58 -9.25 -7.93 1.69
N LEU A 59 -10.14 -7.89 0.71
CA LEU A 59 -10.56 -6.65 0.04
C LEU A 59 -11.60 -5.97 0.93
N LYS A 60 -11.31 -4.75 1.35
CA LYS A 60 -12.13 -4.03 2.34
C LYS A 60 -12.76 -2.80 1.70
N LEU A 61 -14.09 -2.76 1.70
CA LEU A 61 -14.87 -1.57 1.34
C LEU A 61 -15.44 -0.97 2.62
N TYR A 62 -14.96 0.21 2.99
CA TYR A 62 -15.46 0.93 4.16
C TYR A 62 -16.21 2.19 3.73
N LYS A 63 -17.46 2.34 4.16
CA LYS A 63 -18.27 3.55 3.98
C LYS A 63 -18.57 4.12 5.37
N PHE A 64 -17.86 5.17 5.76
CA PHE A 64 -18.03 5.79 7.07
C PHE A 64 -18.78 7.12 6.91
N GLY A 65 -19.82 7.33 7.73
CA GLY A 65 -20.52 8.61 7.83
C GLY A 65 -19.78 9.57 8.75
N TYR A 66 -18.51 9.86 8.46
CA TYR A 66 -17.78 10.88 9.21
C TYR A 66 -18.43 12.24 8.92
N GLY A 67 -19.02 12.86 9.94
CA GLY A 67 -19.40 14.26 9.88
C GLY A 67 -18.12 15.10 9.84
N GLU A 68 -18.03 16.02 8.89
CA GLU A 68 -16.88 16.92 8.79
C GLU A 68 -16.76 17.77 10.05
N SER A 69 -15.83 17.40 10.91
CA SER A 69 -14.95 18.40 11.49
C SER A 69 -13.56 18.10 10.95
N VAL A 70 -13.10 18.91 9.98
CA VAL A 70 -11.81 18.87 9.28
C VAL A 70 -11.82 18.14 7.92
N SER A 71 -12.00 18.94 6.86
CA SER A 71 -11.68 18.76 5.43
C SER A 71 -11.55 17.33 4.87
N GLU A 72 -12.63 16.88 4.23
CA GLU A 72 -12.70 16.04 3.02
C GLU A 72 -11.57 15.01 2.80
N SER A 73 -11.83 13.79 3.27
CA SER A 73 -11.21 12.58 2.72
C SER A 73 -12.30 11.73 2.05
N SER A 74 -12.71 12.17 0.86
CA SER A 74 -13.57 11.39 -0.05
C SER A 74 -12.84 10.10 -0.43
N ASN A 75 -13.14 9.03 0.30
CA ASN A 75 -12.69 7.68 -0.01
C ASN A 75 -13.69 7.06 -1.02
N ASP A 76 -13.50 7.34 -2.30
CA ASP A 76 -14.34 6.78 -3.37
C ASP A 76 -13.69 5.51 -3.96
N PHE A 77 -14.07 4.35 -3.42
CA PHE A 77 -14.11 3.12 -4.20
C PHE A 77 -15.51 2.95 -4.78
N SER A 78 -15.61 3.26 -6.07
CA SER A 78 -16.75 3.08 -6.98
C SER A 78 -18.01 3.90 -6.66
N SER A 79 -18.11 5.07 -7.30
CA SER A 79 -19.39 5.67 -7.68
C SER A 79 -19.81 5.07 -9.03
N THR A 80 -20.97 4.42 -9.04
CA THR A 80 -21.70 4.05 -10.27
C THR A 80 -22.27 5.30 -10.94
#